data_AF-A0A4Z1CKC5-F1
#
_entry.id   AF-A0A4Z1CKC5-F1
#
_cell.length_a   1.000
_cell.length_b   1.000
_cell.length_c   1.000
_cell.angle_alpha   90.00
_cell.angle_beta   90.00
_cell.angle_gamma   90.00
#
_symmetry.space_group_name_H-M   'P 1'
#
loop_
_entity.id
_entity.type
_entity.pdbx_description
1 polymer ?
#
loop_
_entity_poly.entity_id
_entity_poly.type
_entity_poly.pdbx_seq_one_letter_code
_entity_poly.pdbx_strand_id
1 'polypeptide(L)'
;MRNFRNAVLISAAVTAVLVAAFTWYVSVNPAAVSFCFTPTPEPTQSAMLMCPTAEYAADDPESGPTSGDVEVVALLGLLGGALAAAVSIKNLSGTSTPYDVPFALAALKLPLGTLTAIGGLLVLRGQFVPGLSELDSQGQILAYALILGYAQQLLTSLIDKQAGHLLASAPGKDTQVPRPQRDTAGRSRPVPVPVNRNEPSVDRPPAD
;
A
#
# COMPACT_ATOMS: atom_id res chain seq x y z
N MET A 1 -10.49 15.04 -7.04
CA MET A 1 -9.82 14.99 -5.72
C MET A 1 -10.74 14.57 -4.58
N ARG A 2 -11.86 15.25 -4.29
CA ARG A 2 -12.79 14.87 -3.20
C ARG A 2 -13.33 13.43 -3.30
N ASN A 3 -13.76 12.99 -4.48
CA ASN A 3 -14.25 11.61 -4.68
C ASN A 3 -13.16 10.56 -4.43
N PHE A 4 -11.94 10.81 -4.92
CA PHE A 4 -10.79 9.92 -4.71
C PHE A 4 -10.41 9.83 -3.24
N ARG A 5 -10.31 10.99 -2.56
CA ARG A 5 -10.04 11.06 -1.12
C ARG A 5 -11.09 10.30 -0.31
N ASN A 6 -12.37 10.52 -0.59
CA ASN A 6 -13.45 9.82 0.09
C ASN A 6 -13.41 8.32 -0.17
N ALA A 7 -13.10 7.89 -1.40
CA ALA A 7 -12.95 6.47 -1.72
C ALA A 7 -11.80 5.82 -0.92
N VAL A 8 -10.66 6.48 -0.81
CA VAL A 8 -9.50 5.99 -0.02
C VAL A 8 -9.82 5.96 1.49
N LEU A 9 -10.53 6.98 2.00
CA LEU A 9 -10.93 7.00 3.41
C LEU A 9 -11.99 5.93 3.72
N ILE A 10 -12.93 5.70 2.81
CA ILE A 10 -13.93 4.63 2.94
C ILE A 10 -13.24 3.28 2.92
N SER A 11 -12.31 3.02 1.99
CA SER A 11 -11.58 1.76 1.97
C SER A 11 -10.75 1.56 3.24
N ALA A 12 -10.09 2.61 3.74
CA ALA A 12 -9.36 2.56 5.01
C ALA A 12 -10.28 2.22 6.19
N ALA A 13 -11.43 2.87 6.27
CA ALA A 13 -12.42 2.60 7.31
C ALA A 13 -12.98 1.17 7.21
N VAL A 14 -13.32 0.72 6.01
CA VAL A 14 -13.83 -0.65 5.78
C VAL A 14 -12.77 -1.68 6.17
N THR A 15 -11.52 -1.53 5.73
CA THR A 15 -10.43 -2.44 6.09
C THR A 15 -10.18 -2.43 7.60
N ALA A 16 -10.18 -1.26 8.25
CA ALA A 16 -10.03 -1.16 9.69
C ALA A 16 -11.16 -1.88 10.45
N VAL A 17 -12.41 -1.73 10.00
CA VAL A 17 -13.57 -2.41 10.58
C VAL A 17 -13.47 -3.92 10.40
N LEU A 18 -13.08 -4.40 9.21
CA LEU A 18 -12.91 -5.84 8.95
C LEU A 18 -11.80 -6.44 9.80
N VAL A 19 -10.66 -5.74 9.90
CA VAL A 19 -9.55 -6.17 10.75
C VAL A 19 -9.97 -6.19 12.23
N ALA A 20 -10.64 -5.15 12.71
CA ALA A 20 -11.13 -5.10 14.09
C ALA A 20 -12.15 -6.21 14.37
N ALA A 21 -13.08 -6.47 13.45
CA ALA A 21 -14.04 -7.57 13.57
C ALA A 21 -13.36 -8.94 13.56
N PHE A 22 -12.33 -9.13 12.74
CA PHE A 22 -11.53 -10.35 12.73
C PHE A 22 -10.76 -10.54 14.04
N THR A 23 -10.05 -9.51 14.51
CA THR A 23 -9.34 -9.54 15.79
C THR A 23 -10.30 -9.82 16.94
N TRP A 24 -11.48 -9.21 16.95
CA TRP A 24 -12.54 -9.48 17.92
C TRP A 24 -13.04 -10.93 17.85
N TYR A 25 -13.27 -11.45 16.66
CA TYR A 25 -13.72 -12.83 16.49
C TYR A 25 -12.69 -13.83 17.03
N VAL A 26 -11.41 -13.60 16.73
CA VAL A 26 -10.30 -14.45 17.19
C VAL A 26 -10.04 -14.28 18.67
N SER A 27 -10.20 -13.09 19.25
CA SER A 27 -10.02 -12.90 20.70
C SER A 27 -11.09 -13.63 21.51
N VAL A 28 -12.31 -13.76 21.00
CA VAL A 28 -13.37 -14.58 21.59
C VAL A 28 -13.16 -16.09 21.32
N ASN A 29 -12.51 -16.44 20.21
CA ASN A 29 -12.28 -17.82 19.79
C ASN A 29 -10.78 -18.08 19.49
N PRO A 30 -9.89 -18.02 20.49
CA PRO A 30 -8.44 -18.12 20.26
C PRO A 30 -8.02 -19.50 19.71
N ALA A 31 -8.82 -20.54 19.94
CA ALA A 31 -8.61 -21.87 19.39
C ALA A 31 -8.88 -21.96 17.87
N ALA A 32 -9.71 -21.07 17.29
CA ALA A 32 -10.02 -21.10 15.87
C ALA A 32 -8.82 -20.67 15.01
N VAL A 33 -8.02 -19.73 15.52
CA VAL A 33 -6.82 -19.21 14.85
C VAL A 33 -5.73 -19.03 15.90
N SER A 34 -4.83 -20.01 15.99
CA SER A 34 -3.70 -19.96 16.92
C SER A 34 -2.51 -19.25 16.28
N PHE A 35 -1.85 -18.37 17.04
CA PHE A 35 -0.58 -17.72 16.67
C PHE A 35 0.63 -18.35 17.38
N CYS A 36 0.43 -19.48 18.06
CA CYS A 36 1.49 -20.17 18.78
C CYS A 36 2.27 -21.15 17.91
N PHE A 37 3.59 -21.17 18.00
CA PHE A 37 4.46 -22.04 17.24
C PHE A 37 5.01 -23.16 18.13
N THR A 38 5.09 -24.37 17.58
CA THR A 38 5.71 -25.53 18.24
C THR A 38 6.99 -25.87 17.47
N PRO A 39 8.15 -25.31 17.86
CA PRO A 39 9.41 -25.67 17.24
C PRO A 39 9.68 -27.16 17.38
N THR A 40 10.40 -27.73 16.40
CA THR A 40 10.73 -29.16 16.42
C THR A 40 11.71 -29.41 17.56
N PRO A 41 11.38 -30.24 18.56
CA PRO A 41 12.26 -30.45 19.71
C PRO A 41 13.54 -31.17 19.29
N GLU A 42 14.67 -30.72 19.82
CA GLU A 42 15.90 -31.51 19.81
C GLU A 42 15.69 -32.83 20.59
N PRO A 43 16.38 -33.93 20.24
CA PRO A 43 16.13 -35.26 20.81
C PRO A 43 16.32 -35.39 22.33
N THR A 44 16.79 -34.33 23.01
CA THR A 44 17.02 -34.27 24.46
C THR A 44 16.13 -33.25 25.19
N GLN A 45 15.22 -32.57 24.50
CA GLN A 45 14.39 -31.49 25.07
C GLN A 45 12.89 -31.76 24.88
N SER A 46 12.09 -31.35 25.86
CA SER A 46 10.62 -31.35 25.74
C SER A 46 10.17 -30.33 24.70
N ALA A 47 9.07 -30.61 24.00
CA ALA A 47 8.46 -29.64 23.10
C ALA A 47 8.02 -28.40 23.90
N MET A 48 8.26 -27.21 23.34
CA MET A 48 7.77 -25.96 23.89
C MET A 48 6.73 -25.35 22.95
N LEU A 49 5.79 -24.60 23.52
CA LEU A 49 4.77 -23.85 22.80
C LEU A 49 5.08 -22.35 22.95
N MET A 50 5.43 -21.71 21.84
CA MET A 50 5.80 -20.30 21.78
C MET A 50 4.61 -19.47 21.31
N CYS A 51 3.98 -18.70 22.20
CA CYS A 51 2.89 -17.79 21.86
C CYS A 51 3.34 -16.32 21.94
N PRO A 52 2.69 -15.39 21.20
CA PRO A 52 2.98 -13.97 21.30
C PRO A 52 2.93 -13.39 22.73
N THR A 53 2.06 -13.89 23.62
CA THR A 53 1.97 -13.38 25.00
C THR A 53 2.80 -14.13 26.03
N ALA A 54 3.06 -15.42 25.82
CA ALA A 54 3.80 -16.25 26.77
C ALA A 54 4.43 -17.47 26.11
N GLU A 55 5.37 -18.09 26.81
CA GLU A 55 6.03 -19.33 26.41
C GLU A 55 5.65 -20.42 27.43
N TYR A 56 5.28 -21.59 26.94
CA TYR A 56 4.80 -22.70 27.76
C TYR A 56 5.54 -23.99 27.44
N ALA A 57 5.67 -24.89 28.42
CA ALA A 57 6.01 -26.28 28.13
C ALA A 57 4.81 -26.96 27.42
N ALA A 58 5.03 -27.70 26.34
CA ALA A 58 3.95 -28.30 25.57
C ALA A 58 3.15 -29.38 26.33
N ASP A 59 3.72 -29.89 27.43
CA ASP A 59 3.13 -30.93 28.27
C ASP A 59 2.20 -30.34 29.36
N ASP A 60 2.14 -29.01 29.49
CA ASP A 60 1.34 -28.32 30.50
C ASP A 60 -0.14 -28.26 30.10
N PRO A 61 -1.09 -28.74 30.91
CA PRO A 61 -2.52 -28.65 30.62
C PRO A 61 -3.06 -27.21 30.55
N GLU A 62 -2.35 -26.22 31.09
CA GLU A 62 -2.71 -24.79 30.97
C GLU A 62 -2.11 -24.12 29.72
N SER A 63 -1.30 -24.85 28.93
CA SER A 63 -0.73 -24.33 27.69
C SER A 63 -1.78 -24.21 26.59
N GLY A 64 -1.89 -23.02 25.99
CA GLY A 64 -2.85 -22.79 24.93
C GLY A 64 -2.85 -21.37 24.37
N PRO A 65 -3.45 -21.17 23.18
CA PRO A 65 -3.61 -19.85 22.61
C PRO A 65 -4.54 -19.01 23.50
N THR A 66 -4.12 -17.78 23.80
CA THR A 66 -4.88 -16.84 24.61
C THR A 66 -5.46 -15.73 23.75
N SER A 67 -6.48 -15.03 24.26
CA SER A 67 -7.04 -13.87 23.57
C SER A 67 -6.02 -12.74 23.37
N GLY A 68 -5.01 -12.66 24.24
CA GLY A 68 -3.97 -11.64 24.15
C GLY A 68 -3.02 -11.83 22.96
N ASP A 69 -2.91 -13.04 22.42
CA ASP A 69 -1.99 -13.34 21.32
C ASP A 69 -2.32 -12.53 20.06
N VAL A 70 -3.59 -12.48 19.69
CA VAL A 70 -4.04 -11.71 18.53
C VAL A 70 -3.95 -10.20 18.77
N GLU A 71 -4.17 -9.74 20.00
CA GLU A 71 -4.09 -8.32 20.36
C GLU A 71 -2.66 -7.80 20.25
N VAL A 72 -1.70 -8.53 20.81
CA VAL A 72 -0.28 -8.18 20.75
C VAL A 72 0.22 -8.15 19.30
N VAL A 73 -0.10 -9.17 18.51
CA VAL A 73 0.23 -9.22 17.08
C VAL A 73 -0.42 -8.05 16.33
N ALA A 74 -1.68 -7.74 16.62
CA ALA A 74 -2.39 -6.67 15.95
C ALA A 74 -1.82 -5.29 16.26
N LEU A 75 -1.43 -5.04 17.52
CA LEU A 75 -0.75 -3.83 17.95
C LEU A 75 0.63 -3.68 17.31
N LEU A 76 1.42 -4.74 17.23
CA LEU A 76 2.71 -4.72 16.55
C LEU A 76 2.57 -4.49 15.04
N GLY A 77 1.54 -5.06 14.42
CA GLY A 77 1.19 -4.77 13.04
C GLY A 77 0.79 -3.31 12.82
N LEU A 78 -0.02 -2.73 13.73
CA LEU A 78 -0.36 -1.31 13.72
C LEU A 78 0.90 -0.44 13.83
N LEU A 79 1.82 -0.78 14.73
CA LEU A 79 3.08 -0.07 14.90
C LEU A 79 3.93 -0.13 13.62
N GLY A 80 4.07 -1.30 13.01
CA GLY A 80 4.77 -1.48 11.74
C GLY A 80 4.14 -0.65 10.61
N GLY A 81 2.81 -0.66 10.50
CA GLY A 81 2.05 0.14 9.54
C GLY A 81 2.18 1.66 9.79
N ALA A 82 2.21 2.08 11.05
CA ALA A 82 2.43 3.47 11.44
C ALA A 82 3.85 3.95 11.09
N LEU A 83 4.88 3.12 11.29
CA LEU A 83 6.24 3.41 10.84
C LEU A 83 6.30 3.54 9.32
N ALA A 84 5.66 2.62 8.58
CA ALA A 84 5.58 2.69 7.12
C ALA A 84 4.88 3.97 6.65
N ALA A 85 3.81 4.39 7.35
CA ALA A 85 3.13 5.65 7.09
C ALA A 85 4.02 6.86 7.33
N ALA A 86 4.73 6.91 8.46
CA ALA A 86 5.65 8.00 8.80
C ALA A 86 6.78 8.14 7.76
N VAL A 87 7.38 7.01 7.35
CA VAL A 87 8.42 6.99 6.29
C VAL A 87 7.84 7.46 4.95
N SER A 88 6.65 6.99 4.59
CA SER A 88 5.96 7.41 3.37
C SER A 88 5.70 8.92 3.36
N ILE A 89 5.29 9.52 4.48
CA ILE A 89 5.04 10.96 4.58
C ILE A 89 6.35 11.76 4.47
N LYS A 90 7.42 11.33 5.17
CA LYS A 90 8.73 11.97 5.12
C LYS A 90 9.27 12.07 3.68
N ASN A 91 9.06 11.03 2.88
CA ASN A 91 9.53 10.95 1.50
C ASN A 91 8.74 11.85 0.51
N LEU A 92 7.65 12.49 0.91
CA LEU A 92 6.82 13.35 0.05
C LEU A 92 7.27 14.82 0.00
N SER A 93 8.45 15.13 0.54
CA SER A 93 9.03 16.48 0.57
C SER A 93 9.20 17.02 -0.87
N GLY A 94 8.30 17.91 -1.32
CA GLY A 94 8.47 18.70 -2.56
C GLY A 94 7.33 18.74 -3.57
N THR A 95 6.10 18.26 -3.29
CA THR A 95 5.01 18.30 -4.29
C THR A 95 3.92 19.31 -3.91
N SER A 96 3.54 20.19 -4.85
CA SER A 96 2.43 21.16 -4.73
C SER A 96 1.04 20.52 -4.74
N THR A 97 0.94 19.24 -4.33
CA THR A 97 -0.32 18.51 -4.31
C THR A 97 -1.10 18.85 -3.03
N PRO A 98 -2.44 18.95 -3.09
CA PRO A 98 -3.26 19.20 -1.92
C PRO A 98 -2.97 18.16 -0.82
N TYR A 99 -2.65 18.64 0.38
CA TYR A 99 -2.21 17.89 1.58
C TYR A 99 -3.13 16.71 2.00
N ASP A 100 -4.33 16.66 1.44
CA ASP A 100 -5.41 15.73 1.76
C ASP A 100 -5.23 14.29 1.27
N VAL A 101 -4.54 14.08 0.15
CA VAL A 101 -4.42 12.74 -0.47
C VAL A 101 -3.34 11.88 0.21
N PRO A 102 -2.14 12.41 0.50
CA PRO A 102 -1.11 11.68 1.24
C PRO A 102 -1.56 11.19 2.61
N PHE A 103 -2.31 12.02 3.32
CA PHE A 103 -2.80 11.69 4.65
C PHE A 103 -3.83 10.55 4.62
N ALA A 104 -4.76 10.57 3.64
CA ALA A 104 -5.72 9.48 3.47
C ALA A 104 -5.01 8.14 3.14
N LEU A 105 -3.95 8.19 2.31
CA LEU A 105 -3.13 7.02 2.00
C LEU A 105 -2.25 6.56 3.17
N ALA A 106 -1.87 7.46 4.07
CA ALA A 106 -1.19 7.12 5.31
C ALA A 106 -2.15 6.44 6.30
N ALA A 107 -3.39 6.93 6.41
CA ALA A 107 -4.43 6.33 7.25
C ALA A 107 -4.75 4.88 6.85
N LEU A 108 -4.74 4.57 5.54
CA LEU A 108 -4.94 3.22 5.03
C LEU A 108 -3.81 2.25 5.42
N LYS A 109 -2.59 2.74 5.67
CA LYS A 109 -1.44 1.88 6.04
C LYS A 109 -1.56 1.30 7.44
N LEU A 110 -2.28 1.95 8.36
CA LEU A 110 -2.45 1.43 9.71
C LEU A 110 -3.21 0.09 9.73
N PRO A 111 -4.43 -0.02 9.18
CA PRO A 111 -5.17 -1.28 9.20
C PRO A 111 -4.56 -2.33 8.27
N LEU A 112 -3.92 -1.91 7.17
CA LEU A 112 -3.09 -2.84 6.38
C LEU A 112 -1.98 -3.41 7.27
N GLY A 113 -1.37 -2.56 8.12
CA GLY A 113 -0.38 -2.82 9.18
C GLY A 113 -0.62 -4.15 9.85
N THR A 114 -1.74 -4.15 10.55
CA THR A 114 -2.28 -5.28 11.27
C THR A 114 -2.58 -6.46 10.36
N LEU A 115 -3.25 -6.23 9.23
CA LEU A 115 -3.66 -7.31 8.33
C LEU A 115 -2.47 -8.13 7.80
N THR A 116 -1.37 -7.48 7.42
CA THR A 116 -0.18 -8.20 6.93
C THR A 116 0.60 -8.86 8.07
N ALA A 117 0.62 -8.28 9.27
CA ALA A 117 1.24 -8.94 10.43
C ALA A 117 0.51 -10.24 10.77
N ILE A 118 -0.81 -10.17 10.91
CA ILE A 118 -1.67 -11.33 11.16
C ILE A 118 -1.54 -12.36 10.03
N GLY A 119 -1.77 -11.93 8.78
CA GLY A 119 -1.73 -12.82 7.62
C GLY A 119 -0.35 -13.44 7.40
N GLY A 120 0.72 -12.67 7.59
CA GLY A 120 2.08 -13.15 7.46
C GLY A 120 2.45 -14.21 8.51
N LEU A 121 2.05 -14.02 9.78
CA LEU A 121 2.23 -15.05 10.80
C LEU A 121 1.41 -16.31 10.50
N LEU A 122 0.20 -16.19 9.93
CA LEU A 122 -0.58 -17.35 9.50
C LEU A 122 0.08 -18.09 8.34
N VAL A 123 0.72 -17.38 7.40
CA VAL A 123 1.50 -17.98 6.32
C VAL A 123 2.72 -18.73 6.87
N LEU A 124 3.45 -18.14 7.81
CA LEU A 124 4.56 -18.80 8.50
C LEU A 124 4.09 -20.04 9.26
N ARG A 125 2.98 -19.95 9.99
CA ARG A 125 2.37 -21.09 10.68
C ARG A 125 2.00 -22.20 9.70
N GLY A 126 1.46 -21.85 8.54
CA GLY A 126 1.07 -22.79 7.49
C GLY A 126 2.25 -23.51 6.81
N GLN A 127 3.49 -23.26 7.23
CA GLN A 127 4.71 -23.85 6.65
C GLN A 127 4.83 -23.63 5.14
N PHE A 128 4.19 -22.58 4.61
CA PHE A 128 4.21 -22.27 3.18
C PHE A 128 5.62 -21.88 2.70
N VAL A 129 6.48 -21.41 3.61
CA VAL A 129 7.88 -21.10 3.34
C VAL A 129 8.76 -21.97 4.25
N PRO A 130 9.37 -23.05 3.73
CA PRO A 130 10.27 -23.90 4.50
C PRO A 130 11.43 -23.08 5.09
N GLY A 131 11.72 -23.26 6.39
CA GLY A 131 12.85 -22.62 7.08
C GLY A 131 12.60 -21.21 7.64
N LEU A 132 11.43 -20.59 7.44
CA LEU A 132 11.06 -19.34 8.13
C LEU A 132 10.11 -19.55 9.31
N SER A 133 9.66 -20.77 9.52
CA SER A 133 8.65 -21.12 10.53
C SER A 133 9.25 -21.65 11.83
N GLU A 134 10.58 -21.69 11.93
CA GLU A 134 11.35 -22.00 13.14
C GLU A 134 11.33 -20.76 14.06
N LEU A 135 10.13 -20.39 14.50
CA LEU A 135 9.96 -19.33 15.49
C LEU A 135 10.14 -19.97 16.87
N ASP A 136 11.38 -19.93 17.33
CA ASP A 136 11.85 -20.62 18.54
C ASP A 136 11.69 -19.78 19.81
N SER A 137 11.21 -18.53 19.70
CA SER A 137 10.99 -17.65 20.85
C SER A 137 9.86 -16.66 20.60
N GLN A 138 9.23 -16.22 21.69
CA GLN A 138 8.27 -15.12 21.68
C GLN A 138 8.85 -13.88 21.00
N GLY A 139 10.09 -13.52 21.33
CA GLY A 139 10.76 -12.35 20.76
C GLY A 139 10.83 -12.37 19.23
N GLN A 140 11.07 -13.54 18.63
CA GLN A 140 11.05 -13.69 17.18
C GLN A 140 9.64 -13.49 16.62
N ILE A 141 8.60 -14.07 17.24
CA ILE A 141 7.21 -13.87 16.81
C ILE A 141 6.84 -12.38 16.80
N LEU A 142 7.20 -11.65 17.87
CA LEU A 142 6.94 -10.22 17.98
C LEU A 142 7.74 -9.40 16.94
N ALA A 143 9.01 -9.74 16.73
CA ALA A 143 9.84 -9.11 15.70
C ALA A 143 9.28 -9.33 14.30
N TYR A 144 8.86 -10.56 13.97
CA TYR A 144 8.20 -10.88 12.71
C TYR A 144 6.89 -10.11 12.56
N ALA A 145 6.04 -10.03 13.60
CA ALA A 145 4.79 -9.25 13.54
C ALA A 145 5.05 -7.77 13.19
N LEU A 146 6.06 -7.17 13.82
CA LEU A 146 6.45 -5.78 13.55
C LEU A 146 7.01 -5.61 12.13
N ILE A 147 7.94 -6.49 11.71
CA ILE A 147 8.57 -6.45 10.38
C ILE A 147 7.51 -6.66 9.29
N LEU A 148 6.62 -7.63 9.45
CA LEU A 148 5.53 -7.92 8.52
C LEU A 148 4.54 -6.76 8.44
N GLY A 149 4.26 -6.10 9.57
CA GLY A 149 3.47 -4.87 9.61
C GLY A 149 4.12 -3.73 8.82
N TYR A 150 5.44 -3.57 8.91
CA TYR A 150 6.18 -2.58 8.11
C TYR A 150 6.29 -2.98 6.63
N ALA A 151 6.39 -4.28 6.34
CA ALA A 151 6.64 -4.83 5.01
C ALA A 151 5.52 -4.57 3.99
N GLN A 152 4.35 -4.09 4.40
CA GLN A 152 3.30 -3.64 3.46
C GLN A 152 3.79 -2.71 2.38
N GLN A 153 4.70 -1.79 2.73
CA GLN A 153 5.22 -0.84 1.76
C GLN A 153 6.02 -1.55 0.65
N LEU A 154 6.69 -2.65 0.98
CA LEU A 154 7.44 -3.46 0.02
C LEU A 154 6.50 -4.29 -0.85
N LEU A 155 5.53 -4.99 -0.25
CA LEU A 155 4.60 -5.84 -0.99
C LEU A 155 3.75 -5.03 -1.97
N THR A 156 3.20 -3.90 -1.54
CA THR A 156 2.38 -3.03 -2.39
C THR A 156 3.21 -2.44 -3.53
N SER A 157 4.45 -2.02 -3.24
CA SER A 157 5.38 -1.52 -4.27
C SER A 157 5.76 -2.58 -5.31
N LEU A 158 5.89 -3.85 -4.91
CA LEU A 158 6.19 -4.94 -5.83
C LEU A 158 4.97 -5.28 -6.72
N ILE A 159 3.77 -5.34 -6.15
CA ILE A 159 2.53 -5.59 -6.89
C ILE A 159 2.28 -4.46 -7.89
N ASP A 160 2.45 -3.20 -7.49
CA ASP A 160 2.28 -2.04 -8.37
C ASP A 160 3.23 -2.09 -9.58
N LYS A 161 4.49 -2.51 -9.36
CA LYS A 161 5.48 -2.70 -10.44
C LYS A 161 5.09 -3.83 -11.39
N GLN A 162 4.61 -4.95 -10.86
CA GLN A 162 4.17 -6.09 -11.68
C GLN A 162 2.92 -5.76 -12.49
N ALA A 163 1.96 -5.04 -11.91
CA ALA A 163 0.77 -4.57 -12.62
C ALA A 163 1.16 -3.65 -13.80
N GLY A 164 2.12 -2.73 -13.60
CA GLY A 164 2.67 -1.90 -14.67
C GLY A 164 3.33 -2.72 -15.78
N HIS A 165 4.10 -3.74 -15.43
CA HIS A 165 4.74 -4.63 -16.42
C HIS A 165 3.70 -5.44 -17.22
N LEU A 166 2.66 -5.97 -16.56
CA LEU A 166 1.60 -6.72 -17.23
C LEU A 166 0.71 -5.84 -18.09
N LEU A 167 0.42 -4.60 -17.68
CA LEU A 167 -0.30 -3.61 -18.49
C LEU A 167 0.52 -3.13 -19.68
N ALA A 168 1.84 -3.00 -19.54
CA ALA A 168 2.76 -2.69 -20.63
C ALA A 168 2.95 -3.88 -21.60
N SER A 169 2.79 -5.11 -21.10
CA SER A 169 2.89 -6.35 -21.88
C SER A 169 1.54 -6.81 -22.46
N ALA A 170 0.42 -6.24 -22.03
CA ALA A 170 -0.91 -6.53 -22.55
C ALA A 170 -1.05 -5.92 -23.95
N PRO A 171 -1.45 -6.69 -24.98
CA PRO A 171 -1.72 -6.15 -26.31
C PRO A 171 -2.93 -5.20 -26.29
N GLY A 172 -2.68 -3.92 -26.08
CA GLY A 172 -3.67 -2.86 -25.91
C GLY A 172 -3.64 -1.83 -27.04
N LYS A 173 -4.02 -2.26 -28.25
CA LYS A 173 -4.70 -1.44 -29.26
C LYS A 173 -4.11 -0.04 -29.51
N ASP A 174 -2.95 0.01 -30.17
CA ASP A 174 -2.59 1.10 -31.08
C ASP A 174 -3.53 1.10 -32.30
N THR A 175 -4.84 1.26 -32.06
CA THR A 175 -5.66 1.94 -33.05
C THR A 175 -5.52 3.41 -32.71
N GLN A 176 -4.42 4.02 -33.18
CA GLN A 176 -4.54 5.37 -33.68
C GLN A 176 -5.69 5.32 -34.69
N VAL A 177 -6.90 5.66 -34.27
CA VAL A 177 -7.92 6.09 -35.23
C VAL A 177 -7.28 7.32 -35.85
N PRO A 178 -6.92 7.32 -37.14
CA PRO A 178 -6.47 8.55 -37.78
C PRO A 178 -7.62 9.52 -37.57
N ARG A 179 -7.40 10.54 -36.73
CA ARG A 179 -8.32 11.67 -36.64
C ARG A 179 -8.48 12.13 -38.09
N PRO A 180 -9.68 12.09 -38.69
CA PRO A 180 -9.84 12.59 -40.04
C PRO A 180 -9.31 14.00 -40.02
N GLN A 181 -8.25 14.23 -40.80
CA GLN A 181 -7.78 15.56 -41.09
C GLN A 181 -8.98 16.27 -41.67
N ARG A 182 -9.61 17.14 -40.88
CA ARG A 182 -10.58 18.07 -41.43
C ARG A 182 -9.81 18.85 -42.46
N ASP A 183 -10.08 18.59 -43.72
CA ASP A 183 -9.67 19.41 -44.82
C ASP A 183 -10.22 20.81 -44.56
N THR A 184 -9.38 21.65 -43.95
CA THR A 184 -9.47 23.11 -44.06
C THR A 184 -8.99 23.52 -45.47
N ALA A 185 -9.48 22.83 -46.51
CA ALA A 185 -9.42 23.27 -47.88
C ALA A 185 -10.71 24.04 -48.15
N GLY A 186 -10.74 25.32 -47.77
CA GLY A 186 -11.91 26.15 -48.04
C GLY A 186 -12.13 27.37 -47.15
N ARG A 187 -11.07 28.04 -46.65
CA ARG A 187 -11.22 29.45 -46.28
C ARG A 187 -9.91 30.20 -46.41
N SER A 188 -9.65 30.66 -47.62
CA SER A 188 -8.68 31.70 -47.92
C SER A 188 -8.97 32.92 -47.03
N ARG A 189 -8.16 33.14 -46.00
CA ARG A 189 -8.06 34.46 -45.36
C ARG A 189 -7.24 35.34 -46.30
N PRO A 190 -7.64 36.59 -46.58
CA PRO A 190 -6.78 37.52 -47.30
C PRO A 190 -5.51 37.74 -46.49
N VAL A 191 -4.35 37.60 -47.13
CA VAL A 191 -3.05 37.95 -46.58
C VAL A 191 -3.02 39.47 -46.39
N PRO A 192 -2.71 40.00 -45.19
CA PRO A 192 -2.43 41.43 -45.05
C PRO A 192 -1.14 41.76 -45.79
N VAL A 193 -1.23 42.67 -46.77
CA VAL A 193 -0.07 43.20 -47.48
C VAL A 193 0.83 43.94 -46.49
N PRO A 194 2.14 43.65 -46.43
CA PRO A 194 3.06 44.42 -45.59
C PRO A 194 3.20 45.83 -46.17
N VAL A 195 2.83 46.84 -45.37
CA VAL A 195 3.10 48.25 -45.69
C VAL A 195 4.62 48.45 -45.66
N ASN A 196 5.20 48.64 -46.84
CA ASN A 196 6.60 48.98 -47.00
C ASN A 196 6.82 50.43 -46.55
N ARG A 197 7.65 50.65 -45.53
CA ARG A 197 7.89 51.97 -44.92
C ARG A 197 8.87 52.85 -45.73
N ASN A 198 9.32 52.41 -46.91
CA ASN A 198 10.35 53.09 -47.68
C ASN A 198 9.89 53.56 -49.07
N GLU A 199 8.72 54.23 -49.17
CA GLU A 199 8.40 55.04 -50.34
C GLU A 199 8.69 56.53 -50.07
N PRO A 200 9.32 57.26 -51.00
CA PRO A 200 9.66 58.67 -50.81
C PRO A 200 8.41 59.55 -50.86
N SER A 201 8.31 60.50 -49.94
CA SER A 201 7.27 61.53 -49.91
C SER A 201 7.24 62.31 -51.23
N VAL A 202 6.25 62.03 -52.09
CA VAL A 202 5.96 62.87 -53.25
C VAL A 202 5.17 64.07 -52.76
N ASP A 203 5.80 65.23 -52.90
CA ASP A 203 5.29 66.58 -52.69
C ASP A 203 3.89 66.77 -53.29
N ARG A 204 3.00 67.46 -52.55
CA ARG A 204 1.76 68.01 -53.09
C ARG A 204 1.72 69.51 -52.79
N PRO A 205 1.49 70.37 -53.80
CA PRO A 205 1.66 71.82 -53.68
C PRO A 205 0.53 72.49 -52.90
N PRO A 206 0.73 73.74 -52.44
CA PRO A 206 -0.29 74.48 -51.72
C PRO A 206 -1.36 74.98 -52.68
N ALA A 207 -2.59 75.05 -52.19
CA ALA A 207 -3.64 75.84 -52.80
C ALA A 207 -4.04 76.92 -51.78
N ASP A 208 -3.99 78.15 -52.29
CA ASP A 208 -4.37 79.42 -51.66
C ASP A 208 -5.82 79.44 -51.14
#